data_AF-A0A7C6WSS0-F1
#
_entry.id   AF-A0A7C6WSS0-F1
#
_cell.length_a   1.000
_cell.length_b   1.000
_cell.length_c   1.000
_cell.angle_alpha   90.00
_cell.angle_beta   90.00
_cell.angle_gamma   90.00
#
_symmetry.space_group_name_H-M   'P 1'
#
loop_
_entity.id
_entity.type
_entity.pdbx_description
1 polymer ?
#
loop_
_entity_poly.entity_id
_entity_poly.type
_entity_poly.pdbx_seq_one_letter_code
_entity_poly.pdbx_strand_id
1 'polypeptide(L)'
;MNNKTENKEEFDTSELAFIAYKIFYGIDEEIKTSKGRKFFELNKLNYSGETDFNFGPGWSHSISSKFKGYLGEISNSYKKYYENRLEKCKSLYKTIVNISLMPQTGNLQSSKKGLGNDRFDTYIWALNSYYEGETSLLFNNASFQNMELLKKHFELFRTDNDDIDSIHIYCSRIYGIPKDSQLVDELILSGKEAIDSPEKVIEYMNLAYKFWGFKLKHIQDMLEKNKKLLPKDKEKIINNEVKKAQEILNGWFDKTDCFDIEITHDSLNSEK
;
A
#
# COMPACT_ATOMS: atom_id res chain seq x y z
N MET A 1 15.67 35.00 12.44
CA MET A 1 16.25 33.66 12.17
C MET A 1 15.15 32.80 11.59
N ASN A 2 15.19 32.55 10.28
CA ASN A 2 14.23 31.69 9.60
C ASN A 2 14.60 30.23 9.90
N ASN A 3 13.86 29.59 10.80
CA ASN A 3 13.85 28.14 10.89
C ASN A 3 13.19 27.61 9.62
N LYS A 4 14.01 27.33 8.60
CA LYS A 4 13.63 26.39 7.54
C LYS A 4 13.37 25.07 8.25
N THR A 5 12.11 24.70 8.34
CA THR A 5 11.68 23.34 8.61
C THR A 5 12.48 22.43 7.68
N GLU A 6 13.41 21.66 8.24
CA GLU A 6 13.99 20.53 7.54
C GLU A 6 12.84 19.64 7.10
N ASN A 7 12.59 19.57 5.79
CA ASN A 7 11.65 18.62 5.23
C ASN A 7 12.16 17.23 5.64
N LYS A 8 11.51 16.62 6.63
CA LYS A 8 11.70 15.21 6.98
C LYS A 8 11.40 14.41 5.71
N GLU A 9 12.45 13.89 5.05
CA GLU A 9 12.33 13.12 3.81
C GLU A 9 11.27 12.03 3.99
N GLU A 10 10.31 11.96 3.07
CA GLU A 10 9.31 10.89 3.08
C GLU A 10 10.01 9.58 2.73
N PHE A 11 9.66 8.49 3.41
CA PHE A 11 10.44 7.26 3.32
C PHE A 11 10.44 6.70 1.89
N ASP A 12 9.29 6.70 1.23
CA ASP A 12 9.04 6.25 -0.13
C ASP A 12 9.82 7.02 -1.20
N THR A 13 10.24 8.26 -0.92
CA THR A 13 11.06 9.07 -1.82
C THR A 13 12.53 9.21 -1.37
N SER A 14 12.91 8.51 -0.29
CA SER A 14 14.28 8.52 0.24
C SER A 14 15.28 7.82 -0.68
N GLU A 15 16.57 8.12 -0.52
CA GLU A 15 17.64 7.36 -1.21
C GLU A 15 17.54 5.85 -0.92
N LEU A 16 17.22 5.49 0.33
CA LEU A 16 17.05 4.10 0.73
C LEU A 16 15.89 3.42 0.01
N ALA A 17 14.75 4.11 -0.16
CA ALA A 17 13.62 3.57 -0.92
C ALA A 17 13.96 3.39 -2.40
N PHE A 18 14.67 4.34 -3.03
CA PHE A 18 15.10 4.16 -4.41
C PHE A 18 16.06 2.98 -4.60
N ILE A 19 16.95 2.73 -3.63
CA ILE A 19 17.77 1.50 -3.63
C ILE A 19 16.88 0.26 -3.48
N ALA A 20 15.90 0.30 -2.57
CA ALA A 20 14.96 -0.80 -2.40
C ALA A 20 14.17 -1.10 -3.69
N TYR A 21 13.69 -0.08 -4.40
CA TYR A 21 13.00 -0.26 -5.69
C TYR A 21 13.88 -0.90 -6.75
N LYS A 22 15.17 -0.54 -6.85
CA LYS A 22 16.09 -1.22 -7.78
C LYS A 22 16.13 -2.72 -7.53
N ILE A 23 16.13 -3.11 -6.26
CA ILE A 23 16.16 -4.52 -5.87
C ILE A 23 14.81 -5.19 -6.12
N PHE A 24 13.71 -4.57 -5.69
CA PHE A 24 12.37 -5.18 -5.78
C PHE A 24 11.97 -5.43 -7.22
N TYR A 25 12.28 -4.49 -8.12
CA TYR A 25 11.85 -4.54 -9.52
C TYR A 25 12.97 -4.94 -10.49
N GLY A 26 14.20 -5.16 -10.00
CA GLY A 26 15.36 -5.45 -10.85
C GLY A 26 15.73 -4.30 -11.79
N ILE A 27 15.53 -3.05 -11.35
CA ILE A 27 15.77 -1.86 -12.15
C ILE A 27 17.26 -1.49 -12.08
N ASP A 28 17.93 -1.54 -13.23
CA ASP A 28 19.32 -1.10 -13.41
C ASP A 28 19.40 0.26 -14.11
N GLU A 29 18.44 1.13 -13.83
CA GLU A 29 18.37 2.48 -14.39
C GLU A 29 18.91 3.51 -13.41
N GLU A 30 19.39 4.64 -13.93
CA GLU A 30 19.84 5.76 -13.12
C GLU A 30 18.66 6.45 -12.41
N ILE A 31 18.91 6.89 -11.17
CA ILE A 31 17.95 7.71 -10.44
C ILE A 31 18.08 9.14 -10.94
N LYS A 32 17.06 9.64 -11.63
CA LYS A 32 17.01 11.02 -12.11
C LYS A 32 16.44 11.93 -11.02
N THR A 33 16.80 13.21 -11.07
CA THR A 33 16.25 14.23 -10.17
C THR A 33 15.79 15.44 -10.96
N SER A 34 14.56 15.89 -10.72
CA SER A 34 14.01 17.11 -11.31
C SER A 34 13.21 17.87 -10.26
N LYS A 35 13.45 19.18 -10.14
CA LYS A 35 12.82 20.05 -9.11
C LYS A 35 12.90 19.46 -7.70
N GLY A 36 14.02 18.81 -7.37
CA GLY A 36 14.25 18.17 -6.06
C GLY A 36 13.51 16.85 -5.84
N ARG A 37 12.82 16.30 -6.85
CA ARG A 37 12.14 15.00 -6.77
C ARG A 37 12.94 13.94 -7.53
N LYS A 38 13.19 12.80 -6.87
CA LYS A 38 13.83 11.62 -7.44
C LYS A 38 12.80 10.81 -8.24
N PHE A 39 13.22 10.20 -9.34
CA PHE A 39 12.38 9.29 -10.15
C PHE A 39 13.23 8.36 -11.02
N PHE A 40 12.65 7.24 -11.45
CA PHE A 40 13.15 6.45 -12.58
C PHE A 40 12.39 6.85 -13.84
N GLU A 41 13.05 6.87 -15.00
CA GLU A 41 12.38 7.00 -16.28
C GLU A 41 12.36 5.62 -16.96
N LEU A 42 11.19 5.01 -17.06
CA LEU A 42 11.00 3.68 -17.66
C LEU A 42 9.91 3.78 -18.72
N ASN A 43 10.17 3.30 -19.94
CA ASN A 43 9.17 3.30 -21.03
C ASN A 43 8.48 4.66 -21.26
N LYS A 44 9.24 5.76 -21.20
CA LYS A 44 8.76 7.17 -21.33
C LYS A 44 7.81 7.64 -20.21
N LEU A 45 7.73 6.90 -19.10
CA LEU A 45 7.01 7.27 -17.90
C LEU A 45 8.01 7.54 -16.76
N ASN A 46 7.70 8.54 -15.94
CA ASN A 46 8.44 8.78 -14.72
C ASN A 46 7.79 7.98 -13.58
N TYR A 47 8.59 7.26 -12.80
CA TYR A 47 8.17 6.48 -11.65
C TYR A 47 8.82 7.01 -10.38
N SER A 48 8.02 7.15 -9.33
CA SER A 48 8.50 7.48 -8.00
C SER A 48 7.89 6.52 -6.99
N GLY A 49 8.43 6.55 -5.78
CA GLY A 49 7.81 5.90 -4.66
C GLY A 49 6.44 6.45 -4.33
N GLU A 50 5.62 5.55 -3.81
CA GLU A 50 4.29 5.79 -3.26
C GLU A 50 4.15 4.93 -2.00
N THR A 51 3.46 5.47 -0.99
CA THR A 51 3.05 4.68 0.17
C THR A 51 1.78 3.90 -0.15
N ASP A 52 1.81 2.58 0.04
CA ASP A 52 0.69 1.71 -0.33
C ASP A 52 -0.51 1.96 0.60
N PHE A 53 -0.39 1.62 1.89
CA PHE A 53 -1.40 1.88 2.90
C PHE A 53 -1.07 3.12 3.75
N ASN A 54 -1.90 4.16 3.64
CA ASN A 54 -1.67 5.43 4.32
C ASN A 54 -2.20 5.44 5.77
N PHE A 55 -1.39 5.01 6.73
CA PHE A 55 -1.69 5.10 8.18
C PHE A 55 -1.04 6.31 8.87
N GLY A 56 -0.48 7.25 8.09
CA GLY A 56 0.29 8.36 8.61
C GLY A 56 -0.48 9.29 9.56
N PRO A 57 0.23 10.08 10.39
CA PRO A 57 -0.38 11.13 11.20
C PRO A 57 -0.79 12.28 10.27
N GLY A 58 -1.87 12.10 9.51
CA GLY A 58 -2.39 13.16 8.67
C GLY A 58 -3.18 14.20 9.47
N TRP A 59 -3.63 15.23 8.76
CA TRP A 59 -4.50 16.28 9.30
C TRP A 59 -5.86 15.73 9.76
N SER A 60 -6.73 16.58 10.31
CA SER A 60 -8.06 16.26 10.88
C SER A 60 -9.01 15.46 9.95
N HIS A 61 -8.72 15.40 8.64
CA HIS A 61 -9.49 14.65 7.63
C HIS A 61 -8.73 13.47 7.01
N SER A 62 -7.57 13.12 7.57
CA SER A 62 -6.85 11.93 7.16
C SER A 62 -7.59 10.66 7.56
N ILE A 63 -7.37 9.59 6.81
CA ILE A 63 -7.96 8.29 7.12
C ILE A 63 -7.57 7.79 8.53
N SER A 64 -6.34 8.08 8.97
CA SER A 64 -5.88 7.80 10.34
C SER A 64 -6.68 8.56 11.40
N SER A 65 -7.05 9.83 11.13
CA SER A 65 -7.92 10.61 12.02
C SER A 65 -9.33 10.02 12.06
N LYS A 66 -9.88 9.61 10.91
CA LYS A 66 -11.18 8.92 10.83
C LYS A 66 -11.17 7.61 11.63
N PHE A 67 -10.13 6.80 11.47
CA PHE A 67 -9.97 5.54 12.21
C PHE A 67 -9.87 5.76 13.72
N LYS A 68 -9.23 6.84 14.18
CA LYS A 68 -9.24 7.19 15.61
C LYS A 68 -10.63 7.62 16.09
N GLY A 69 -11.45 8.23 15.23
CA GLY A 69 -12.82 8.64 15.58
C GLY A 69 -13.68 7.48 16.08
N TYR A 70 -13.56 6.31 15.44
CA TYR A 70 -14.28 5.09 15.83
C TYR A 70 -13.92 4.55 17.22
N LEU A 71 -12.81 4.99 17.84
CA LEU A 71 -12.46 4.55 19.21
C LEU A 71 -13.51 4.94 20.26
N GLY A 72 -14.29 6.00 20.01
CA GLY A 72 -15.38 6.41 20.91
C GLY A 72 -16.63 5.52 20.82
N GLU A 73 -16.71 4.68 19.79
CA GLU A 73 -17.87 3.84 19.47
C GLU A 73 -17.66 2.38 19.92
N ILE A 74 -16.49 2.08 20.49
CA ILE A 74 -16.04 0.72 20.81
C ILE A 74 -16.08 0.45 22.32
N SER A 75 -16.50 -0.76 22.70
CA SER A 75 -16.45 -1.24 24.09
C SER A 75 -15.02 -1.29 24.64
N ASN A 76 -14.85 -1.10 25.95
CA ASN A 76 -13.52 -1.08 26.58
C ASN A 76 -12.69 -2.36 26.34
N SER A 77 -13.33 -3.52 26.17
CA SER A 77 -12.64 -4.79 25.88
C SER A 77 -12.05 -4.83 24.47
N TYR A 78 -12.75 -4.29 23.47
CA TYR A 78 -12.30 -4.26 22.07
C TYR A 78 -11.38 -3.09 21.76
N LYS A 79 -11.47 -2.01 22.53
CA LYS A 79 -10.66 -0.79 22.35
C LYS A 79 -9.16 -1.06 22.37
N LYS A 80 -8.67 -1.86 23.33
CA LYS A 80 -7.24 -2.18 23.44
C LYS A 80 -6.72 -2.94 22.22
N TYR A 81 -7.52 -3.90 21.73
CA TYR A 81 -7.19 -4.66 20.51
C TYR A 81 -7.10 -3.72 19.29
N TYR A 82 -8.09 -2.85 19.13
CA TYR A 82 -8.13 -1.87 18.04
C TYR A 82 -6.94 -0.90 18.08
N GLU A 83 -6.64 -0.32 19.25
CA GLU A 83 -5.51 0.60 19.43
C GLU A 83 -4.18 -0.10 19.11
N ASN A 84 -3.99 -1.34 19.59
CA ASN A 84 -2.79 -2.12 19.30
C ASN A 84 -2.61 -2.35 17.78
N ARG A 85 -3.67 -2.78 17.08
CA ARG A 85 -3.68 -2.97 15.62
C ARG A 85 -3.31 -1.68 14.89
N LEU A 86 -3.90 -0.56 15.30
CA LEU A 86 -3.65 0.73 14.67
C LEU A 86 -2.22 1.23 14.90
N GLU A 87 -1.65 1.02 16.09
CA GLU A 87 -0.24 1.36 16.35
C GLU A 87 0.73 0.49 15.54
N LYS A 88 0.43 -0.81 15.37
CA LYS A 88 1.20 -1.69 14.47
C LYS A 88 1.11 -1.23 13.01
N CYS A 89 -0.05 -0.78 12.54
CA CYS A 89 -0.18 -0.20 11.21
C CYS A 89 0.66 1.07 11.05
N LYS A 90 0.68 1.95 12.06
CA LYS A 90 1.49 3.17 12.05
C LYS A 90 2.98 2.89 12.06
N SER A 91 3.43 1.85 12.76
CA SER A 91 4.85 1.49 12.79
C SER A 91 5.35 0.97 11.44
N LEU A 92 4.47 0.39 10.62
CA LEU A 92 4.77 -0.04 9.25
C LEU A 92 4.56 1.04 8.17
N TYR A 93 3.92 2.18 8.51
CA TYR A 93 3.58 3.25 7.56
C TYR A 93 4.76 3.71 6.69
N LYS A 94 5.94 3.95 7.29
CA LYS A 94 7.15 4.42 6.62
C LYS A 94 8.24 3.35 6.57
N THR A 95 7.91 2.18 6.04
CA THR A 95 8.83 1.04 5.99
C THR A 95 8.91 0.44 4.59
N ILE A 96 9.94 -0.38 4.36
CA ILE A 96 10.20 -0.99 3.05
C ILE A 96 9.06 -1.89 2.55
N VAL A 97 8.20 -2.40 3.45
CA VAL A 97 7.07 -3.27 3.08
C VAL A 97 5.83 -2.48 2.70
N ASN A 98 5.78 -1.17 2.93
CA ASN A 98 4.62 -0.32 2.65
C ASN A 98 4.88 0.71 1.54
N ILE A 99 5.82 0.40 0.65
CA ILE A 99 6.18 1.26 -0.47
C ILE A 99 6.23 0.50 -1.79
N SER A 100 5.80 1.16 -2.86
CA SER A 100 5.84 0.63 -4.21
C SER A 100 6.18 1.73 -5.23
N LEU A 101 6.65 1.33 -6.42
CA LEU A 101 6.82 2.28 -7.52
C LEU A 101 5.49 2.50 -8.21
N MET A 102 5.16 3.76 -8.47
CA MET A 102 3.98 4.16 -9.21
C MET A 102 4.36 5.14 -10.32
N PRO A 103 3.72 5.07 -11.51
CA PRO A 103 3.84 6.12 -12.50
C PRO A 103 3.40 7.48 -11.91
N GLN A 104 4.30 8.47 -11.92
CA GLN A 104 3.97 9.87 -11.64
C GLN A 104 3.28 10.53 -12.83
N THR A 105 3.64 10.12 -14.04
CA THR A 105 3.02 10.62 -15.26
C THR A 105 1.52 10.35 -15.23
N GLY A 106 0.72 11.38 -15.50
CA GLY A 106 -0.75 11.29 -15.45
C GLY A 106 -1.36 11.44 -14.05
N ASN A 107 -0.56 11.81 -13.04
CA ASN A 107 -1.04 12.25 -11.73
C ASN A 107 -1.93 11.22 -11.00
N LEU A 108 -1.54 9.94 -11.07
CA LEU A 108 -2.27 8.83 -10.42
C LEU A 108 -2.42 9.02 -8.91
N GLN A 109 -1.46 9.68 -8.26
CA GLN A 109 -1.53 10.03 -6.84
C GLN A 109 -2.76 10.90 -6.53
N SER A 110 -3.03 11.92 -7.34
CA SER A 110 -4.23 12.75 -7.16
C SER A 110 -5.51 11.96 -7.46
N SER A 111 -5.48 11.02 -8.40
CA SER A 111 -6.62 10.14 -8.66
C SER A 111 -6.90 9.21 -7.47
N LYS A 112 -5.87 8.58 -6.90
CA LYS A 112 -5.97 7.75 -5.69
C LYS A 112 -6.59 8.53 -4.51
N LYS A 113 -6.15 9.78 -4.32
CA LYS A 113 -6.73 10.68 -3.32
C LYS A 113 -8.20 10.98 -3.58
N GLY A 114 -8.58 11.23 -4.83
CA GLY A 114 -9.95 11.55 -5.23
C GLY A 114 -10.94 10.38 -5.12
N LEU A 115 -10.48 9.14 -5.30
CA LEU A 115 -11.35 7.95 -5.32
C LEU A 115 -11.66 7.41 -3.93
N GLY A 116 -10.67 7.43 -3.03
CA GLY A 116 -10.80 6.75 -1.74
C GLY A 116 -10.08 7.44 -0.58
N ASN A 117 -9.68 8.71 -0.72
CA ASN A 117 -8.87 9.41 0.28
C ASN A 117 -7.59 8.63 0.62
N ASP A 118 -6.86 8.20 -0.42
CA ASP A 118 -5.62 7.41 -0.36
C ASP A 118 -5.73 5.97 0.14
N ARG A 119 -6.95 5.41 0.15
CA ARG A 119 -7.20 3.98 0.37
C ARG A 119 -6.56 3.11 -0.72
N PHE A 120 -5.77 2.13 -0.29
CA PHE A 120 -5.11 1.20 -1.20
C PHE A 120 -6.10 0.23 -1.86
N ASP A 121 -7.01 -0.33 -1.07
CA ASP A 121 -8.03 -1.27 -1.53
C ASP A 121 -8.96 -0.65 -2.59
N THR A 122 -9.40 0.60 -2.38
CA THR A 122 -10.17 1.36 -3.39
C THR A 122 -9.37 1.60 -4.67
N TYR A 123 -8.06 1.81 -4.60
CA TYR A 123 -7.21 1.92 -5.79
C TYR A 123 -7.12 0.60 -6.56
N ILE A 124 -6.98 -0.54 -5.86
CA ILE A 124 -6.99 -1.87 -6.48
C ILE A 124 -8.34 -2.16 -7.14
N TRP A 125 -9.45 -1.84 -6.47
CA TRP A 125 -10.79 -1.93 -7.07
C TRP A 125 -10.91 -1.10 -8.35
N ALA A 126 -10.47 0.17 -8.33
CA ALA A 126 -10.54 1.03 -9.51
C ALA A 126 -9.66 0.53 -10.69
N LEU A 127 -8.51 -0.10 -10.38
CA LEU A 127 -7.71 -0.80 -11.39
C LEU A 127 -8.42 -2.03 -11.95
N ASN A 128 -9.09 -2.81 -11.11
CA ASN A 128 -9.88 -3.94 -11.57
C ASN A 128 -10.98 -3.50 -12.55
N SER A 129 -11.75 -2.45 -12.19
CA SER A 129 -12.78 -1.90 -13.07
C SER A 129 -12.24 -1.39 -14.42
N TYR A 130 -10.98 -0.93 -14.47
CA TYR A 130 -10.33 -0.58 -15.73
C TYR A 130 -10.07 -1.84 -16.60
N TYR A 131 -9.60 -2.94 -15.99
CA TYR A 131 -9.34 -4.16 -16.73
C TYR A 131 -10.63 -4.84 -17.22
N GLU A 132 -11.70 -4.79 -16.42
CA GLU A 132 -13.04 -5.29 -16.77
C GLU A 132 -13.76 -4.44 -17.82
N GLY A 133 -13.23 -3.26 -18.17
CA GLY A 133 -13.80 -2.39 -19.21
C GLY A 133 -14.98 -1.54 -18.74
N GLU A 134 -15.21 -1.44 -17.44
CA GLU A 134 -16.39 -0.79 -16.87
C GLU A 134 -16.22 0.74 -16.72
N THR A 135 -15.09 1.22 -16.19
CA THR A 135 -14.86 2.66 -15.98
C THR A 135 -13.38 3.05 -15.94
N SER A 136 -13.09 4.30 -16.31
CA SER A 136 -11.74 4.90 -16.35
C SER A 136 -11.54 5.93 -15.23
N LEU A 137 -11.91 5.59 -13.99
CA LEU A 137 -11.79 6.48 -12.83
C LEU A 137 -10.34 6.94 -12.55
N LEU A 138 -9.36 6.13 -12.97
CA LEU A 138 -7.93 6.35 -12.76
C LEU A 138 -7.37 7.57 -13.48
N PHE A 139 -7.94 7.93 -14.63
CA PHE A 139 -7.35 8.94 -15.52
C PHE A 139 -7.97 10.34 -15.39
N ASN A 140 -8.84 10.55 -14.40
CA ASN A 140 -9.54 11.83 -14.20
C ASN A 140 -8.61 13.04 -14.06
N ASN A 141 -7.37 12.83 -13.62
CA ASN A 141 -6.36 13.88 -13.46
C ASN A 141 -5.25 13.87 -14.54
N ALA A 142 -5.36 13.00 -15.55
CA ALA A 142 -4.37 12.87 -16.60
C ALA A 142 -4.70 13.76 -17.80
N SER A 143 -3.69 14.41 -18.37
CA SER A 143 -3.82 14.98 -19.72
C SER A 143 -3.99 13.86 -20.75
N PHE A 144 -4.57 14.17 -21.91
CA PHE A 144 -4.79 13.20 -22.99
C PHE A 144 -3.51 12.40 -23.34
N GLN A 145 -2.38 13.10 -23.53
CA GLN A 145 -1.10 12.45 -23.87
C GLN A 145 -0.61 11.52 -22.73
N ASN A 146 -0.74 11.94 -21.48
CA ASN A 146 -0.32 11.14 -20.33
C ASN A 146 -1.25 9.95 -20.11
N MET A 147 -2.55 10.11 -20.39
CA MET A 147 -3.53 9.02 -20.34
C MET A 147 -3.16 7.91 -21.32
N GLU A 148 -2.79 8.24 -22.55
CA GLU A 148 -2.38 7.24 -23.54
C GLU A 148 -1.10 6.50 -23.14
N LEU A 149 -0.15 7.18 -22.49
CA LEU A 149 1.04 6.52 -21.92
C LEU A 149 0.69 5.61 -20.75
N LEU A 150 -0.22 6.02 -19.87
CA LEU A 150 -0.68 5.21 -18.74
C LEU A 150 -1.45 3.98 -19.19
N LYS A 151 -2.36 4.11 -20.17
CA LYS A 151 -3.05 2.96 -20.77
C LYS A 151 -2.03 1.95 -21.30
N LYS A 152 -1.07 2.41 -22.12
CA LYS A 152 0.01 1.54 -22.63
C LYS A 152 0.78 0.82 -21.53
N HIS A 153 0.99 1.47 -20.38
CA HIS A 153 1.59 0.82 -19.22
C HIS A 153 0.69 -0.26 -18.62
N PHE A 154 -0.60 0.01 -18.41
CA PHE A 154 -1.53 -0.99 -17.89
C PHE A 154 -1.75 -2.16 -18.86
N GLU A 155 -1.70 -1.92 -20.17
CA GLU A 155 -1.77 -2.99 -21.17
C GLU A 155 -0.60 -3.99 -21.09
N LEU A 156 0.51 -3.66 -20.42
CA LEU A 156 1.61 -4.61 -20.16
C LEU A 156 1.23 -5.75 -19.20
N PHE A 157 0.10 -5.60 -18.51
CA PHE A 157 -0.43 -6.56 -17.55
C PHE A 157 -1.72 -7.24 -18.05
N ARG A 158 -2.24 -6.81 -19.22
CA ARG A 158 -3.43 -7.42 -19.79
C ARG A 158 -3.14 -8.85 -20.24
N THR A 159 -4.13 -9.71 -20.04
CA THR A 159 -4.09 -11.13 -20.42
C THR A 159 -5.48 -11.58 -20.85
N ASP A 160 -5.51 -12.48 -21.83
CA ASP A 160 -6.73 -13.17 -22.28
C ASP A 160 -6.78 -14.60 -21.70
N ASN A 161 -6.05 -14.86 -20.60
CA ASN A 161 -6.01 -16.16 -19.95
C ASN A 161 -7.15 -16.27 -18.94
N ASP A 162 -8.08 -17.20 -19.19
CA ASP A 162 -9.23 -17.46 -18.33
C ASP A 162 -8.87 -17.88 -16.89
N ASP A 163 -7.64 -18.39 -16.66
CA ASP A 163 -7.20 -18.84 -15.34
C ASP A 163 -6.67 -17.71 -14.43
N ILE A 164 -6.35 -16.53 -14.99
CA ILE A 164 -5.78 -15.43 -14.21
C ILE A 164 -6.15 -14.06 -14.76
N ASP A 165 -6.73 -13.23 -13.91
CA ASP A 165 -7.11 -11.88 -14.31
C ASP A 165 -5.91 -10.93 -14.41
N SER A 166 -6.08 -9.91 -15.25
CA SER A 166 -5.08 -8.87 -15.47
C SER A 166 -4.70 -8.12 -14.18
N ILE A 167 -5.66 -7.94 -13.26
CA ILE A 167 -5.40 -7.30 -11.96
C ILE A 167 -4.45 -8.12 -11.08
N HIS A 168 -4.58 -9.45 -11.09
CA HIS A 168 -3.70 -10.36 -10.34
C HIS A 168 -2.28 -10.32 -10.89
N ILE A 169 -2.12 -10.21 -12.22
CA ILE A 169 -0.82 -10.00 -12.86
C ILE A 169 -0.20 -8.65 -12.43
N TYR A 170 -1.00 -7.57 -12.44
CA TYR A 170 -0.56 -6.25 -12.00
C TYR A 170 -0.10 -6.27 -10.54
N CYS A 171 -0.94 -6.77 -9.64
CA CYS A 171 -0.65 -6.86 -8.22
C CYS A 171 0.58 -7.72 -7.92
N SER A 172 0.80 -8.78 -8.69
CA SER A 172 2.00 -9.59 -8.54
C SER A 172 3.27 -8.86 -8.93
N ARG A 173 3.25 -8.15 -10.06
CA ARG A 173 4.46 -7.47 -10.56
C ARG A 173 4.78 -6.17 -9.83
N ILE A 174 3.76 -5.40 -9.43
CA ILE A 174 3.94 -4.09 -8.79
C ILE A 174 3.99 -4.24 -7.26
N TYR A 175 3.11 -5.06 -6.69
CA TYR A 175 2.95 -5.15 -5.25
C TYR A 175 3.54 -6.42 -4.63
N GLY A 176 4.03 -7.37 -5.43
CA GLY A 176 4.60 -8.61 -4.91
C GLY A 176 3.56 -9.56 -4.28
N ILE A 177 2.27 -9.37 -4.57
CA ILE A 177 1.20 -10.27 -4.13
C ILE A 177 1.18 -11.50 -5.04
N PRO A 178 1.21 -12.74 -4.53
CA PRO A 178 1.13 -13.92 -5.39
C PRO A 178 -0.10 -13.88 -6.31
N LYS A 179 0.07 -14.35 -7.55
CA LYS A 179 -0.94 -14.30 -8.62
C LYS A 179 -2.21 -15.10 -8.31
N ASP A 180 -2.09 -16.11 -7.47
CA ASP A 180 -3.13 -17.03 -7.02
C ASP A 180 -3.66 -16.67 -5.63
N SER A 181 -3.26 -15.50 -5.09
CA SER A 181 -3.66 -15.06 -3.77
C SER A 181 -5.06 -14.45 -3.77
N GLN A 182 -5.92 -14.96 -2.89
CA GLN A 182 -7.23 -14.38 -2.60
C GLN A 182 -7.16 -12.94 -2.08
N LEU A 183 -5.98 -12.47 -1.62
CA LEU A 183 -5.83 -11.10 -1.12
C LEU A 183 -6.24 -10.05 -2.16
N VAL A 184 -6.00 -10.28 -3.45
CA VAL A 184 -6.39 -9.31 -4.48
C VAL A 184 -7.91 -9.18 -4.53
N ASP A 185 -8.63 -10.31 -4.48
CA ASP A 185 -10.10 -10.31 -4.49
C ASP A 185 -10.66 -9.68 -3.21
N GLU A 186 -10.07 -9.96 -2.05
CA GLU A 186 -10.42 -9.33 -0.77
C GLU A 186 -10.23 -7.80 -0.82
N LEU A 187 -9.14 -7.31 -1.42
CA LEU A 187 -8.89 -5.88 -1.63
C LEU A 187 -9.93 -5.26 -2.56
N ILE A 188 -10.29 -5.95 -3.65
CA ILE A 188 -11.32 -5.49 -4.60
C ILE A 188 -12.68 -5.37 -3.89
N LEU A 189 -13.07 -6.38 -3.09
CA LEU A 189 -14.32 -6.36 -2.35
C LEU A 189 -14.35 -5.23 -1.30
N SER A 190 -13.30 -5.12 -0.48
CA SER A 190 -13.17 -4.04 0.52
C SER A 190 -13.17 -2.66 -0.14
N GLY A 191 -12.53 -2.52 -1.29
CA GLY A 191 -12.42 -1.26 -2.03
C GLY A 191 -13.75 -0.69 -2.51
N LYS A 192 -14.78 -1.53 -2.68
CA LYS A 192 -16.16 -1.15 -3.04
C LYS A 192 -16.95 -0.58 -1.87
N GLU A 193 -16.53 -0.89 -0.64
CA GLU A 193 -17.30 -0.60 0.57
C GLU A 193 -16.79 0.65 1.29
N ALA A 194 -17.69 1.32 1.99
CA ALA A 194 -17.32 2.37 2.93
C ALA A 194 -16.73 1.75 4.20
N ILE A 195 -15.66 2.36 4.73
CA ILE A 195 -15.22 2.07 6.09
C ILE A 195 -16.01 2.99 7.03
N ASP A 196 -17.10 2.49 7.58
CA ASP A 196 -18.09 3.26 8.36
C ASP A 196 -18.25 2.77 9.80
N SER A 197 -17.52 1.73 10.19
CA SER A 197 -17.59 1.08 11.51
C SER A 197 -16.21 0.63 12.00
N PRO A 198 -16.04 0.42 13.33
CA PRO A 198 -14.84 -0.18 13.91
C PRO A 198 -14.40 -1.50 13.25
N GLU A 199 -15.36 -2.38 12.96
CA GLU A 199 -15.13 -3.70 12.36
C GLU A 199 -14.52 -3.56 10.97
N LYS A 200 -15.07 -2.65 10.14
CA LYS A 200 -14.52 -2.34 8.82
C LYS A 200 -13.11 -1.78 8.87
N VAL A 201 -12.75 -1.02 9.91
CA VAL A 201 -11.36 -0.56 10.08
C VAL A 201 -10.43 -1.72 10.41
N ILE A 202 -10.85 -2.65 11.26
CA ILE A 202 -10.06 -3.85 11.60
C ILE A 202 -9.90 -4.75 10.38
N GLU A 203 -10.95 -4.95 9.59
CA GLU A 203 -10.88 -5.64 8.29
C GLU A 203 -9.81 -5.00 7.40
N TYR A 204 -9.84 -3.67 7.23
CA TYR A 204 -8.84 -2.96 6.44
C TYR A 204 -7.41 -3.09 6.99
N MET A 205 -7.22 -3.06 8.31
CA MET A 205 -5.92 -3.30 8.94
C MET A 205 -5.42 -4.73 8.74
N ASN A 206 -6.32 -5.71 8.70
CA ASN A 206 -5.99 -7.11 8.40
C ASN A 206 -5.58 -7.29 6.93
N LEU A 207 -6.20 -6.56 6.00
CA LEU A 207 -5.75 -6.52 4.59
C LEU A 207 -4.34 -5.95 4.47
N ALA A 208 -4.05 -4.85 5.18
CA ALA A 208 -2.70 -4.26 5.23
C ALA A 208 -1.66 -5.26 5.76
N TYR A 209 -2.00 -5.99 6.82
CA TYR A 209 -1.15 -7.05 7.36
C TYR A 209 -0.84 -8.15 6.35
N LYS A 210 -1.87 -8.73 5.71
CA LYS A 210 -1.69 -9.76 4.69
C LYS A 210 -0.80 -9.25 3.55
N PHE A 211 -1.06 -8.02 3.10
CA PHE A 211 -0.27 -7.34 2.07
C PHE A 211 1.20 -7.23 2.47
N TRP A 212 1.50 -6.70 3.66
CA TRP A 212 2.87 -6.53 4.13
C TRP A 212 3.60 -7.86 4.32
N GLY A 213 2.89 -8.93 4.71
CA GLY A 213 3.43 -10.29 4.76
C GLY A 213 3.89 -10.79 3.39
N PHE A 214 3.05 -10.65 2.35
CA PHE A 214 3.43 -11.02 0.99
C PHE A 214 4.56 -10.13 0.45
N LYS A 215 4.47 -8.82 0.67
CA LYS A 215 5.50 -7.86 0.26
C LYS A 215 6.85 -8.21 0.89
N LEU A 216 6.89 -8.53 2.18
CA LEU A 216 8.11 -8.91 2.87
C LEU A 216 8.77 -10.15 2.24
N LYS A 217 7.99 -11.21 1.99
CA LYS A 217 8.49 -12.42 1.34
C LYS A 217 9.03 -12.10 -0.06
N HIS A 218 8.28 -11.33 -0.84
CA HIS A 218 8.71 -10.90 -2.17
C HIS A 218 10.04 -10.11 -2.11
N ILE A 219 10.18 -9.19 -1.16
CA ILE A 219 11.40 -8.41 -0.95
C ILE A 219 12.59 -9.32 -0.64
N GLN A 220 12.41 -10.30 0.25
CA GLN A 220 13.45 -11.28 0.59
C GLN A 220 13.89 -12.07 -0.64
N ASP A 221 12.95 -12.59 -1.43
CA ASP A 221 13.24 -13.31 -2.68
C ASP A 221 14.01 -12.42 -3.68
N MET A 222 13.61 -11.15 -3.80
CA MET A 222 14.23 -10.21 -4.73
C MET A 222 15.60 -9.73 -4.26
N LEU A 223 15.85 -9.65 -2.95
CA LEU A 223 17.18 -9.37 -2.39
C LEU A 223 18.19 -10.46 -2.76
N GLU A 224 17.77 -11.72 -2.74
CA GLU A 224 18.61 -12.84 -3.17
C GLU A 224 18.87 -12.79 -4.67
N LYS A 225 17.82 -12.63 -5.48
CA LYS A 225 17.90 -12.63 -6.95
C LYS A 225 18.68 -11.44 -7.51
N ASN A 226 18.47 -10.25 -6.94
CA ASN A 226 19.03 -8.99 -7.42
C ASN A 226 20.17 -8.46 -6.55
N LYS A 227 20.84 -9.33 -5.77
CA LYS A 227 21.93 -8.96 -4.87
C LYS A 227 23.01 -8.09 -5.52
N LYS A 228 23.29 -8.29 -6.81
CA LYS A 228 24.25 -7.51 -7.59
C LYS A 228 23.91 -6.01 -7.70
N LEU A 229 22.63 -5.64 -7.59
CA LEU A 229 22.14 -4.26 -7.65
C LEU A 229 22.24 -3.54 -6.30
N LEU A 230 22.54 -4.27 -5.22
CA LEU A 230 22.61 -3.73 -3.85
C LEU A 230 24.02 -3.19 -3.57
N PRO A 231 24.17 -1.88 -3.28
CA PRO A 231 25.45 -1.33 -2.86
C PRO A 231 25.92 -1.96 -1.54
N LYS A 232 27.19 -2.36 -1.45
CA LYS A 232 27.76 -3.06 -0.28
C LYS A 232 27.60 -2.28 1.02
N ASP A 233 27.72 -0.96 0.97
CA ASP A 233 27.56 -0.06 2.11
C ASP A 233 26.09 0.07 2.57
N LYS A 234 25.13 -0.28 1.71
CA LYS A 234 23.69 -0.20 1.98
C LYS A 234 23.08 -1.55 2.35
N GLU A 235 23.76 -2.67 2.09
CA GLU A 235 23.29 -4.03 2.38
C GLU A 235 22.87 -4.21 3.84
N LYS A 236 23.72 -3.78 4.78
CA LYS A 236 23.42 -3.84 6.21
C LYS A 236 22.17 -3.03 6.59
N ILE A 237 21.96 -1.87 5.96
CA ILE A 237 20.83 -0.99 6.26
C ILE A 237 19.53 -1.63 5.76
N ILE A 238 19.50 -2.09 4.50
CA ILE A 238 18.32 -2.75 3.93
C ILE A 238 17.96 -4.01 4.72
N ASN A 239 18.93 -4.86 5.05
CA ASN A 239 18.68 -6.08 5.84
C ASN A 239 18.12 -5.75 7.24
N ASN A 240 18.58 -4.66 7.87
CA ASN A 240 18.02 -4.21 9.14
C ASN A 240 16.57 -3.75 9.00
N GLU A 241 16.21 -3.03 7.92
CA GLU A 241 14.82 -2.62 7.67
C GLU A 241 13.90 -3.83 7.40
N VAL A 242 14.36 -4.82 6.64
CA VAL A 242 13.66 -6.11 6.44
C VAL A 242 13.41 -6.80 7.78
N LYS A 243 14.45 -6.87 8.62
CA LYS A 243 14.35 -7.52 9.94
C LYS A 243 13.35 -6.82 10.85
N LYS A 244 13.37 -5.49 10.92
CA LYS A 244 12.41 -4.71 11.71
C LYS A 244 10.96 -4.95 11.25
N ALA A 245 10.73 -4.94 9.93
CA ALA A 245 9.40 -5.22 9.38
C ALA A 245 8.93 -6.64 9.73
N GLN A 246 9.82 -7.63 9.62
CA GLN A 246 9.54 -9.02 10.02
C GLN A 246 9.18 -9.13 11.49
N GLU A 247 9.90 -8.45 12.39
CA GLU A 247 9.62 -8.47 13.84
C GLU A 247 8.23 -7.92 14.15
N ILE A 248 7.85 -6.79 13.55
CA ILE A 248 6.51 -6.20 13.72
C ILE A 248 5.42 -7.14 13.21
N LEU A 249 5.63 -7.77 12.05
CA LEU A 249 4.66 -8.71 11.46
C LEU A 249 4.55 -10.03 12.24
N ASN A 250 5.65 -10.51 12.82
CA ASN A 250 5.63 -11.71 13.66
C ASN A 250 4.88 -11.47 14.97
N GLY A 251 5.02 -10.27 15.56
CA GLY A 251 4.25 -9.83 16.71
C GLY A 251 2.84 -9.37 16.37
N TRP A 252 2.35 -9.59 15.14
CA TRP A 252 1.04 -9.07 14.74
C TRP A 252 -0.06 -9.65 15.64
N PHE A 253 -0.12 -10.95 15.86
CA PHE A 253 -1.16 -11.60 16.69
C PHE A 253 -0.60 -12.09 18.05
N ASP A 254 0.04 -11.21 18.83
CA ASP A 254 0.54 -11.58 20.15
C ASP A 254 -0.58 -12.10 21.07
N LYS A 255 -0.27 -13.01 22.00
CA LYS A 255 -1.24 -13.71 22.87
C LYS A 255 -2.18 -12.80 23.67
N THR A 256 -1.85 -11.52 23.84
CA THR A 256 -2.72 -10.52 24.46
C THR A 256 -3.86 -10.03 23.57
N ASP A 257 -3.84 -10.38 22.28
CA ASP A 257 -4.88 -10.08 21.30
C ASP A 257 -5.96 -11.19 21.23
N CYS A 258 -5.72 -12.36 21.85
CA CYS A 258 -6.73 -13.41 22.04
C CYS A 258 -7.64 -13.05 23.21
N PHE A 259 -8.56 -12.12 23.00
CA PHE A 259 -9.84 -12.19 23.70
C PHE A 259 -10.76 -13.03 22.83
N ASP A 260 -11.39 -14.05 23.40
CA ASP A 260 -12.48 -14.79 22.78
C ASP A 260 -13.61 -13.79 22.49
N ILE A 261 -13.56 -13.13 21.34
CA ILE A 261 -14.70 -12.39 20.82
C ILE A 261 -15.61 -13.45 20.22
N GLU A 262 -16.36 -14.14 21.08
CA GLU A 262 -17.66 -14.67 20.68
C GLU A 262 -18.50 -13.46 20.27
N ILE A 263 -18.46 -13.08 18.99
CA ILE A 263 -19.51 -12.25 18.41
C ILE A 263 -20.75 -13.14 18.35
N THR A 264 -21.44 -13.29 19.49
CA THR A 264 -22.80 -13.82 19.47
C THR A 264 -23.68 -12.78 18.81
N HIS A 265 -24.34 -13.20 17.75
CA HIS A 265 -25.28 -12.45 16.91
C HIS A 265 -26.59 -12.07 17.65
N ASP A 266 -26.56 -11.94 18.98
CA ASP A 266 -27.76 -11.84 19.82
C ASP A 266 -28.04 -10.43 20.37
N SER A 267 -27.18 -9.44 20.13
CA SER A 267 -27.40 -8.06 20.60
C SER A 267 -28.15 -7.14 19.62
N LEU A 268 -28.64 -7.65 18.48
CA LEU A 268 -29.44 -6.89 17.50
C LEU A 268 -30.96 -7.11 17.60
N ASN A 269 -31.47 -7.83 18.60
CA ASN A 269 -32.91 -8.03 18.82
C ASN A 269 -33.41 -7.62 20.22
N SER A 270 -32.98 -6.45 20.67
CA SER A 270 -33.71 -5.64 21.67
C SER A 270 -33.34 -4.20 21.37
N GLU A 271 -34.18 -3.33 20.82
CA GLU A 271 -35.52 -3.00 21.28
C GLU A 271 -36.44 -2.60 20.11
N LYS A 272 -37.73 -2.86 20.30
CA LYS A 272 -38.85 -2.34 19.51
C LYS A 272 -39.05 -0.84 19.76
#